data_AF-A0A424IJK3-F1
#
_entry.id   AF-A0A424IJK3-F1
#
_cell.length_a   1.000
_cell.length_b   1.000
_cell.length_c   1.000
_cell.angle_alpha   90.00
_cell.angle_beta   90.00
_cell.angle_gamma   90.00
#
_symmetry.space_group_name_H-M   'P 1'
#
loop_
_entity.id
_entity.type
_entity.pdbx_description
1 polymer ?
#
loop_
_entity_poly.entity_id
_entity_poly.type
_entity_poly.pdbx_seq_one_letter_code
_entity_poly.pdbx_strand_id
1 'polypeptide(L)'
;MSEAEVEDVEETVDIEQLVKPFLFQTDKELMSYSDAFEARVRDRFMVFMKEIKDAGASEENLNILKNAKIIVKGKQRRAMDLVTVQCTAENIFVRSLDEEARAAVMQYLKAEKGFNKIKEQKDEQLVVVSLPKMDIERKFELSDFLEQKFKQFHKNIMGVKSQTNQQLKAGMEREYIEGPDAAIANKEIEEIIIHYVKLGKLIFWAKQKDVLRHQFKLTNEDDIILSRKIGTVKHIVV
;
A
#
# COMPACT_ATOMS: atom_id res chain seq x y z
N MET A 1 -15.73 32.49 26.74
CA MET A 1 -14.86 32.36 25.56
C MET A 1 -13.64 31.57 25.99
N SER A 2 -13.58 30.31 25.61
CA SER A 2 -12.37 29.49 25.64
C SER A 2 -12.58 28.47 24.53
N GLU A 3 -11.93 28.75 23.41
CA GLU A 3 -11.84 27.87 22.26
C GLU A 3 -11.19 26.56 22.71
N ALA A 4 -11.98 25.49 22.73
CA ALA A 4 -11.44 24.15 22.75
C ALA A 4 -11.04 23.86 21.30
N GLU A 5 -9.73 23.85 21.04
CA GLU A 5 -9.14 23.27 19.85
C GLU A 5 -9.57 21.81 19.81
N VAL A 6 -10.54 21.51 18.95
CA VAL A 6 -10.86 20.15 18.54
C VAL A 6 -9.78 19.77 17.52
N GLU A 7 -8.68 19.22 18.02
CA GLU A 7 -7.74 18.46 17.20
C GLU A 7 -8.40 17.13 16.79
N ASP A 8 -9.33 17.19 15.84
CA ASP A 8 -9.74 16.00 15.07
C ASP A 8 -8.70 15.79 13.96
N VAL A 9 -7.49 15.39 14.35
CA VAL A 9 -6.54 14.75 13.44
C VAL A 9 -6.90 13.26 13.45
N GLU A 10 -7.86 12.86 12.60
CA GLU A 10 -8.00 11.45 12.24
C GLU A 10 -6.64 10.98 11.71
N GLU A 11 -5.92 10.21 12.52
CA GLU A 11 -4.69 9.53 12.13
C GLU A 11 -4.96 8.79 10.82
N THR A 12 -4.46 9.33 9.72
CA THR A 12 -4.16 8.52 8.55
C THR A 12 -3.15 7.50 9.03
N VAL A 13 -3.63 6.33 9.47
CA VAL A 13 -2.77 5.30 10.05
C VAL A 13 -1.63 5.07 9.07
N ASP A 14 -0.45 5.48 9.49
CA ASP A 14 0.70 5.49 8.62
C ASP A 14 1.02 4.03 8.27
N ILE A 15 1.21 3.76 6.98
CA ILE A 15 1.59 2.42 6.51
C ILE A 15 2.84 1.96 7.27
N GLU A 16 3.73 2.90 7.59
CA GLU A 16 4.92 2.63 8.40
C GLU A 16 4.56 2.06 9.78
N GLN A 17 3.55 2.59 10.47
CA GLN A 17 3.12 2.10 11.77
C GLN A 17 2.46 0.71 11.69
N LEU A 18 1.63 0.47 10.66
CA LEU A 18 0.99 -0.84 10.45
C LEU A 18 1.98 -1.95 10.08
N VAL A 19 3.02 -1.59 9.33
CA VAL A 19 4.02 -2.55 8.87
C VAL A 19 5.09 -2.83 9.93
N LYS A 20 5.37 -1.88 10.82
CA LYS A 20 6.43 -1.97 11.84
C LYS A 20 6.45 -3.30 12.63
N PRO A 21 5.32 -3.86 13.10
CA PRO A 21 5.31 -5.14 13.82
C PRO A 21 5.73 -6.35 12.98
N PHE A 22 5.70 -6.23 11.65
CA PHE A 22 6.02 -7.30 10.71
C PHE A 22 7.42 -7.17 10.09
N LEU A 23 8.13 -6.07 10.34
CA LEU A 23 9.50 -5.89 9.88
C LEU A 23 10.43 -6.94 10.49
N PHE A 24 11.60 -7.14 9.87
CA PHE A 24 12.56 -8.13 10.36
C PHE A 24 12.99 -7.76 11.79
N GLN A 25 12.93 -8.74 12.69
CA GLN A 25 13.35 -8.58 14.09
C GLN A 25 14.30 -9.71 14.43
N THR A 26 15.37 -9.38 15.15
CA THR A 26 16.37 -10.32 15.64
C THR A 26 16.80 -9.90 17.04
N ASP A 27 16.99 -10.88 17.92
CA ASP A 27 17.52 -10.65 19.28
C ASP A 27 19.05 -10.45 19.27
N LYS A 28 19.70 -10.78 18.15
CA LYS A 28 21.15 -10.65 17.97
C LYS A 28 21.45 -9.39 17.18
N GLU A 29 22.51 -8.70 17.59
CA GLU A 29 23.09 -7.61 16.82
C GLU A 29 23.59 -8.15 15.48
N LEU A 30 23.13 -7.52 14.40
CA LEU A 30 23.51 -7.88 13.04
C LEU A 30 24.94 -7.41 12.74
N MET A 31 25.63 -8.17 11.90
CA MET A 31 26.89 -7.70 11.32
C MET A 31 26.67 -6.42 10.50
N SER A 32 27.67 -5.54 10.43
CA SER A 32 27.51 -4.23 9.77
C SER A 32 26.98 -4.33 8.32
N TYR A 33 27.42 -5.33 7.54
CA TYR A 33 26.94 -5.54 6.18
C TYR A 33 25.51 -6.07 6.09
N SER A 34 25.08 -6.91 7.04
CA SER A 34 23.72 -7.44 7.08
C SER A 34 22.74 -6.40 7.64
N ASP A 35 23.17 -5.57 8.59
CA ASP A 35 22.39 -4.41 9.08
C ASP A 35 22.16 -3.38 7.96
N ALA A 36 23.22 -2.97 7.26
CA ALA A 36 23.10 -2.09 6.10
C ALA A 36 22.29 -2.72 4.95
N PHE A 37 22.29 -4.04 4.84
CA PHE A 37 21.44 -4.76 3.89
C PHE A 37 19.96 -4.73 4.31
N GLU A 38 19.65 -4.99 5.58
CA GLU A 38 18.29 -4.90 6.14
C GLU A 38 17.69 -3.54 5.87
N ALA A 39 18.39 -2.46 6.21
CA ALA A 39 17.88 -1.10 6.04
C ALA A 39 17.51 -0.81 4.58
N ARG A 40 18.38 -1.20 3.63
CA ARG A 40 18.12 -1.05 2.19
C ARG A 40 16.96 -1.89 1.71
N VAL A 41 16.83 -3.13 2.18
CA VAL A 41 15.71 -4.02 1.83
C VAL A 41 14.40 -3.49 2.40
N ARG A 42 14.42 -3.02 3.65
CA ARG A 42 13.28 -2.39 4.30
C ARG A 42 12.76 -1.19 3.49
N ASP A 43 13.64 -0.30 3.05
CA ASP A 43 13.23 0.83 2.21
C ASP A 43 12.55 0.38 0.91
N ARG A 44 13.12 -0.64 0.24
CA ARG A 44 12.52 -1.22 -0.99
C ARG A 44 11.19 -1.89 -0.70
N PHE A 45 11.04 -2.51 0.46
CA PHE A 45 9.80 -3.11 0.90
C PHE A 45 8.73 -2.05 1.18
N MET A 46 9.07 -0.93 1.83
CA MET A 46 8.12 0.17 2.07
C MET A 46 7.61 0.79 0.76
N VAL A 47 8.48 0.94 -0.24
CA VAL A 47 8.07 1.38 -1.58
C VAL A 47 7.09 0.36 -2.20
N PHE A 48 7.42 -0.92 -2.18
CA PHE A 48 6.54 -1.99 -2.67
C PHE A 48 5.19 -2.00 -1.95
N MET A 49 5.18 -1.83 -0.63
CA MET A 49 3.96 -1.76 0.18
C MET A 49 3.02 -0.65 -0.28
N LYS A 50 3.57 0.55 -0.50
CA LYS A 50 2.81 1.69 -0.99
C LYS A 50 2.25 1.40 -2.39
N GLU A 51 3.08 0.89 -3.30
CA GLU A 51 2.64 0.54 -4.66
C GLU A 51 1.51 -0.51 -4.67
N ILE A 52 1.56 -1.52 -3.81
CA ILE A 52 0.52 -2.56 -3.71
C ILE A 52 -0.76 -2.03 -3.06
N LYS A 53 -0.65 -1.17 -2.04
CA LYS A 53 -1.83 -0.55 -1.41
C LYS A 53 -2.59 0.31 -2.42
N ASP A 54 -1.84 1.13 -3.15
CA ASP A 54 -2.38 2.09 -4.13
C ASP A 54 -2.79 1.41 -5.45
N ALA A 55 -2.34 0.18 -5.70
CA ALA A 55 -2.74 -0.58 -6.88
C ALA A 55 -4.28 -0.78 -6.93
N GLY A 56 -4.88 -0.32 -8.02
CA GLY A 56 -6.33 -0.35 -8.23
C GLY A 56 -7.09 0.84 -7.62
N ALA A 57 -6.46 1.64 -6.74
CA ALA A 57 -6.98 2.97 -6.41
C ALA A 57 -6.67 3.87 -7.61
N SER A 58 -7.56 3.90 -8.60
CA SER A 58 -7.23 4.58 -9.84
C SER A 58 -7.04 6.08 -9.55
N GLU A 59 -5.86 6.59 -9.91
CA GLU A 59 -5.67 8.04 -10.04
C GLU A 59 -6.77 8.64 -10.92
N GLU A 60 -7.31 7.87 -11.87
CA GLU A 60 -8.49 8.22 -12.65
C GLU A 60 -9.70 8.57 -11.77
N ASN A 61 -10.03 7.77 -10.75
CA ASN A 61 -11.13 8.04 -9.84
C ASN A 61 -10.88 9.31 -9.00
N LEU A 62 -9.63 9.54 -8.58
CA LEU A 62 -9.25 10.80 -7.92
C LEU A 62 -9.31 11.99 -8.90
N ASN A 63 -8.92 11.76 -10.16
CA ASN A 63 -8.92 12.76 -11.23
C ASN A 63 -10.34 13.21 -11.61
N ILE A 64 -11.36 12.36 -11.40
CA ILE A 64 -12.79 12.73 -11.54
C ILE A 64 -13.11 13.98 -10.72
N LEU A 65 -12.59 14.07 -9.49
CA LEU A 65 -12.84 15.19 -8.58
C LEU A 65 -11.76 16.28 -8.62
N LYS A 66 -10.52 15.97 -9.03
CA LYS A 66 -9.47 17.00 -9.22
C LYS A 66 -9.87 18.09 -10.20
N ASN A 67 -10.55 17.72 -11.30
CA ASN A 67 -10.97 18.67 -12.32
C ASN A 67 -12.42 19.16 -12.14
N ALA A 68 -13.12 18.69 -11.11
CA ALA A 68 -14.49 19.06 -10.85
C ALA A 68 -14.60 20.51 -10.36
N LYS A 69 -15.46 21.29 -11.01
CA LYS A 69 -15.86 22.61 -10.56
C LYS A 69 -17.31 22.54 -10.11
N ILE A 70 -17.54 22.88 -8.85
CA ILE A 70 -18.86 22.85 -8.22
C ILE A 70 -19.28 24.26 -7.82
N ILE A 71 -20.58 24.49 -7.72
CA ILE A 71 -21.14 25.76 -7.27
C ILE A 71 -21.57 25.58 -5.81
N VAL A 72 -20.97 26.38 -4.92
CA VAL A 72 -21.31 26.41 -3.49
C VAL A 72 -21.52 27.88 -3.12
N LYS A 73 -22.63 28.19 -2.45
CA LYS A 73 -23.00 29.58 -2.06
C LYS A 73 -22.98 30.56 -3.25
N GLY A 74 -23.43 30.10 -4.42
CA GLY A 74 -23.48 30.88 -5.66
C GLY A 74 -22.12 31.18 -6.31
N LYS A 75 -21.00 30.66 -5.77
CA LYS A 75 -19.66 30.83 -6.33
C LYS A 75 -19.13 29.51 -6.87
N GLN A 76 -18.54 29.56 -8.06
CA GLN A 76 -17.83 28.42 -8.61
C GLN A 76 -16.50 28.23 -7.87
N ARG A 77 -16.24 26.99 -7.45
CA ARG A 77 -15.04 26.56 -6.72
C ARG A 77 -14.59 25.19 -7.23
N ARG A 78 -13.32 24.85 -7.06
CA ARG A 78 -12.87 23.47 -7.36
C ARG A 78 -13.32 22.56 -6.22
N ALA A 79 -13.74 21.34 -6.54
CA ALA A 79 -14.21 20.41 -5.51
C ALA A 79 -13.11 20.12 -4.47
N MET A 80 -11.88 19.89 -4.92
CA MET A 80 -10.72 19.62 -4.04
C MET A 80 -10.38 20.75 -3.07
N ASP A 81 -10.83 21.99 -3.33
CA ASP A 81 -10.59 23.11 -2.40
C ASP A 81 -11.55 23.08 -1.21
N LEU A 82 -12.64 22.30 -1.31
CA LEU A 82 -13.75 22.28 -0.34
C LEU A 82 -13.93 20.91 0.32
N VAL A 83 -13.39 19.84 -0.28
CA VAL A 83 -13.57 18.47 0.20
C VAL A 83 -12.26 17.69 0.15
N THR A 84 -12.08 16.80 1.12
CA THR A 84 -11.00 15.80 1.12
C THR A 84 -11.51 14.54 0.42
N VAL A 85 -10.75 14.05 -0.56
CA VAL A 85 -11.11 12.87 -1.35
C VAL A 85 -10.11 11.75 -1.09
N GLN A 86 -10.62 10.57 -0.79
CA GLN A 86 -9.85 9.33 -0.76
C GLN A 86 -10.51 8.33 -1.71
N CYS A 87 -9.72 7.64 -2.53
CA CYS A 87 -10.24 6.67 -3.49
C CYS A 87 -9.69 5.28 -3.16
N THR A 88 -10.56 4.28 -3.28
CA THR A 88 -10.18 2.87 -3.32
C THR A 88 -10.60 2.28 -4.66
N ALA A 89 -10.32 0.99 -4.88
CA ALA A 89 -10.75 0.30 -6.08
C ALA A 89 -12.28 0.19 -6.22
N GLU A 90 -13.01 0.23 -5.09
CA GLU A 90 -14.46 0.01 -5.08
C GLU A 90 -15.26 1.25 -4.67
N ASN A 91 -14.67 2.22 -3.96
CA ASN A 91 -15.38 3.39 -3.47
C ASN A 91 -14.56 4.69 -3.59
N ILE A 92 -15.26 5.81 -3.76
CA ILE A 92 -14.73 7.16 -3.55
C ILE A 92 -15.33 7.69 -2.25
N PHE A 93 -14.47 8.09 -1.32
CA PHE A 93 -14.81 8.70 -0.05
C PHE A 93 -14.58 10.21 -0.16
N VAL A 94 -15.61 10.99 0.15
CA VAL A 94 -15.56 12.46 0.13
C VAL A 94 -15.96 12.97 1.51
N ARG A 95 -15.05 13.67 2.19
CA ARG A 95 -15.27 14.28 3.51
C ARG A 95 -15.22 15.79 3.41
N SER A 96 -16.11 16.47 4.12
CA SER A 96 -16.09 17.94 4.26
C SER A 96 -16.98 18.35 5.43
N LEU A 97 -16.58 19.38 6.17
CA LEU A 97 -17.41 19.97 7.23
C LEU A 97 -18.61 20.75 6.64
N ASP A 98 -18.53 21.22 5.40
CA ASP A 98 -19.57 22.03 4.75
C ASP A 98 -20.62 21.13 4.06
N GLU A 99 -21.85 21.11 4.59
CA GLU A 99 -22.96 20.31 4.06
C GLU A 99 -23.33 20.73 2.62
N GLU A 100 -23.23 22.01 2.27
CA GLU A 100 -23.49 22.47 0.89
C GLU A 100 -22.41 21.97 -0.07
N ALA A 101 -21.16 21.89 0.37
CA ALA A 101 -20.07 21.35 -0.44
C ALA A 101 -20.26 19.85 -0.68
N ARG A 102 -20.64 19.08 0.35
CA ARG A 102 -20.95 17.65 0.19
C ARG A 102 -22.13 17.44 -0.78
N ALA A 103 -23.21 18.21 -0.62
CA ALA A 103 -24.37 18.12 -1.50
C ALA A 103 -24.03 18.47 -2.97
N ALA A 104 -23.22 19.51 -3.19
CA ALA A 104 -22.79 19.90 -4.52
C ALA A 104 -21.90 18.85 -5.20
N VAL A 105 -21.00 18.21 -4.43
CA VAL A 105 -20.18 17.08 -4.95
C VAL A 105 -21.05 15.87 -5.27
N MET A 106 -22.04 15.53 -4.43
CA MET A 106 -22.97 14.44 -4.73
C MET A 106 -23.76 14.70 -6.02
N GLN A 107 -24.23 15.94 -6.20
CA GLN A 107 -24.95 16.33 -7.41
C GLN A 107 -24.05 16.22 -8.64
N TYR A 108 -22.80 16.69 -8.57
CA TYR A 108 -21.82 16.53 -9.64
C TYR A 108 -21.58 15.06 -10.00
N LEU A 109 -21.31 14.22 -9.01
CA LEU A 109 -21.04 12.79 -9.22
C LEU A 109 -22.25 12.04 -9.79
N LYS A 110 -23.47 12.43 -9.40
CA LYS A 110 -24.70 11.82 -9.92
C LYS A 110 -25.05 12.32 -11.32
N ALA A 111 -25.06 13.63 -11.54
CA ALA A 111 -25.57 14.26 -12.75
C ALA A 111 -24.55 14.30 -13.89
N GLU A 112 -23.29 14.59 -13.60
CA GLU A 112 -22.25 14.74 -14.64
C GLU A 112 -21.45 13.46 -14.86
N LYS A 113 -21.30 12.61 -13.84
CA LYS A 113 -20.51 11.37 -13.92
C LYS A 113 -21.34 10.09 -13.94
N GLY A 114 -22.65 10.18 -13.70
CA GLY A 114 -23.55 9.04 -13.79
C GLY A 114 -23.36 7.98 -12.70
N PHE A 115 -22.82 8.35 -11.54
CA PHE A 115 -22.72 7.44 -10.40
C PHE A 115 -24.08 7.28 -9.71
N ASN A 116 -24.56 6.05 -9.66
CA ASN A 116 -25.91 5.75 -9.18
C ASN A 116 -25.96 5.34 -7.70
N LYS A 117 -24.81 4.95 -7.13
CA LYS A 117 -24.70 4.44 -5.75
C LYS A 117 -23.92 5.42 -4.90
N ILE A 118 -24.61 6.43 -4.40
CA ILE A 118 -24.05 7.45 -3.51
C ILE A 118 -24.79 7.33 -2.17
N LYS A 119 -24.05 7.19 -1.08
CA LYS A 119 -24.59 7.18 0.29
C LYS A 119 -23.96 8.33 1.07
N GLU A 120 -24.79 9.12 1.72
CA GLU A 120 -24.35 10.16 2.65
C GLU A 120 -24.50 9.65 4.09
N GLN A 121 -23.43 9.76 4.87
CA GLN A 121 -23.40 9.55 6.31
C GLN A 121 -23.20 10.91 6.96
N LYS A 122 -24.31 11.55 7.33
CA LYS A 122 -24.30 12.92 7.87
C LYS A 122 -23.53 13.03 9.19
N ASP A 123 -23.65 12.01 10.04
CA ASP A 123 -23.01 11.96 11.35
C ASP A 123 -21.48 11.91 11.24
N GLU A 124 -20.94 11.24 10.22
CA GLU A 124 -19.51 11.13 9.91
C GLU A 124 -19.03 12.19 8.90
N GLN A 125 -19.92 13.07 8.45
CA GLN A 125 -19.63 14.09 7.45
C GLN A 125 -19.01 13.52 6.16
N LEU A 126 -19.45 12.31 5.80
CA LEU A 126 -18.84 11.45 4.79
C LEU A 126 -19.84 11.11 3.69
N VAL A 127 -19.40 11.23 2.45
CA VAL A 127 -20.10 10.73 1.27
C VAL A 127 -19.31 9.55 0.71
N VAL A 128 -19.98 8.42 0.54
CA VAL A 128 -19.42 7.19 -0.03
C VAL A 128 -20.07 6.95 -1.39
N VAL A 129 -19.27 7.00 -2.45
CA VAL A 129 -19.69 6.66 -3.81
C VAL A 129 -19.14 5.30 -4.18
N SER A 130 -20.04 4.33 -4.39
CA SER A 130 -19.65 3.00 -4.85
C SER A 130 -19.47 3.00 -6.36
N LEU A 131 -18.26 2.66 -6.78
CA LEU A 131 -17.89 2.51 -8.18
C LEU A 131 -18.58 1.28 -8.79
N PRO A 132 -18.84 1.28 -10.11
CA PRO A 132 -19.26 0.06 -10.79
C PRO A 132 -18.20 -1.03 -10.57
N LYS A 133 -18.67 -2.27 -10.38
CA LYS A 133 -17.76 -3.41 -10.23
C LYS A 133 -16.88 -3.52 -11.48
N MET A 134 -15.57 -3.68 -11.27
CA MET A 134 -14.65 -4.04 -12.35
C MET A 134 -15.16 -5.31 -13.05
N ASP A 135 -15.12 -5.30 -14.38
CA ASP A 135 -15.32 -6.50 -15.18
C ASP A 135 -14.21 -7.53 -14.91
N ILE A 136 -14.38 -8.73 -15.44
CA ILE A 136 -13.47 -9.85 -15.19
C ILE A 136 -12.09 -9.56 -15.81
N GLU A 137 -12.05 -8.96 -17.00
CA GLU A 137 -10.81 -8.65 -17.73
C GLU A 137 -9.93 -7.68 -16.94
N ARG A 138 -10.49 -6.54 -16.49
CA ARG A 138 -9.78 -5.55 -15.67
C ARG A 138 -9.29 -6.11 -14.34
N LYS A 139 -10.02 -7.06 -13.76
CA LYS A 139 -9.57 -7.74 -12.53
C LYS A 139 -8.35 -8.62 -12.78
N PHE A 140 -8.30 -9.32 -13.92
CA PHE A 140 -7.13 -10.11 -14.30
C PHE A 140 -5.96 -9.19 -14.65
N GLU A 141 -6.17 -8.10 -15.39
CA GLU A 141 -5.12 -7.10 -15.66
C GLU A 141 -4.52 -6.53 -14.37
N LEU A 142 -5.36 -6.16 -13.40
CA LEU A 142 -4.89 -5.67 -12.10
C LEU A 142 -4.14 -6.77 -11.33
N SER A 143 -4.62 -8.01 -11.38
CA SER A 143 -3.92 -9.15 -10.78
C SER A 143 -2.53 -9.35 -11.39
N ASP A 144 -2.42 -9.31 -12.72
CA ASP A 144 -1.14 -9.45 -13.43
C ASP A 144 -0.19 -8.31 -13.11
N PHE A 145 -0.72 -7.08 -13.00
CA PHE A 145 0.04 -5.92 -12.54
C PHE A 145 0.59 -6.11 -11.13
N LEU A 146 -0.24 -6.58 -10.18
CA LEU A 146 0.20 -6.89 -8.81
C LEU A 146 1.31 -7.95 -8.80
N GLU A 147 1.20 -8.97 -9.64
CA GLU A 147 2.23 -10.01 -9.77
C GLU A 147 3.55 -9.44 -10.34
N GLN A 148 3.47 -8.57 -11.34
CA GLN A 148 4.65 -7.88 -11.89
C GLN A 148 5.35 -7.03 -10.83
N LYS A 149 4.59 -6.30 -9.99
CA LYS A 149 5.14 -5.53 -8.87
C LYS A 149 5.86 -6.41 -7.85
N PHE A 150 5.28 -7.56 -7.49
CA PHE A 150 5.95 -8.52 -6.61
C PHE A 150 7.25 -9.09 -7.22
N LYS A 151 7.24 -9.46 -8.51
CA LYS A 151 8.45 -9.90 -9.23
C LYS A 151 9.53 -8.83 -9.26
N GLN A 152 9.14 -7.57 -9.49
CA GLN A 152 10.07 -6.44 -9.48
C GLN A 152 10.66 -6.20 -8.09
N PHE A 153 9.85 -6.28 -7.03
CA PHE A 153 10.33 -6.22 -5.65
C PHE A 153 11.36 -7.31 -5.34
N HIS A 154 11.08 -8.57 -5.70
CA HIS A 154 12.03 -9.66 -5.54
C HIS A 154 13.34 -9.41 -6.29
N LYS A 155 13.26 -8.94 -7.55
CA LYS A 155 14.44 -8.58 -8.35
C LYS A 155 15.26 -7.47 -7.70
N ASN A 156 14.61 -6.46 -7.11
CA ASN A 156 15.27 -5.36 -6.40
C ASN A 156 16.06 -5.88 -5.19
N ILE A 157 15.48 -6.76 -4.38
CA ILE A 157 16.17 -7.37 -3.23
C ILE A 157 17.42 -8.14 -3.69
N MET A 158 17.29 -8.96 -4.75
CA MET A 158 18.42 -9.71 -5.30
C MET A 158 19.51 -8.78 -5.85
N GLY A 159 19.13 -7.61 -6.37
CA GLY A 159 20.06 -6.55 -6.73
C GLY A 159 20.85 -6.00 -5.54
N VAL A 160 20.18 -5.70 -4.43
CA VAL A 160 20.82 -5.25 -3.17
C VAL A 160 21.75 -6.34 -2.62
N LYS A 161 21.36 -7.62 -2.73
CA LYS A 161 22.19 -8.76 -2.30
C LYS A 161 23.48 -8.82 -3.10
N SER A 162 23.38 -8.74 -4.42
CA SER A 162 24.55 -8.74 -5.31
C SER A 162 25.51 -7.59 -4.97
N GLN A 163 24.99 -6.37 -4.76
CA GLN A 163 25.80 -5.21 -4.36
C GLN A 163 26.48 -5.41 -3.01
N THR A 164 25.76 -5.95 -2.02
CA THR A 164 26.30 -6.21 -0.68
C THR A 164 27.38 -7.29 -0.71
N ASN A 165 27.19 -8.33 -1.51
CA ASN A 165 28.20 -9.37 -1.69
C ASN A 165 29.47 -8.85 -2.38
N GLN A 166 29.34 -7.90 -3.30
CA GLN A 166 30.50 -7.22 -3.88
C GLN A 166 31.24 -6.38 -2.84
N GLN A 167 30.51 -5.69 -1.96
CA GLN A 167 31.09 -4.92 -0.86
C GLN A 167 31.78 -5.82 0.17
N LEU A 168 31.15 -6.94 0.55
CA LEU A 168 31.74 -7.94 1.45
C LEU A 168 33.05 -8.51 0.89
N LYS A 169 33.09 -8.87 -0.40
CA LYS A 169 34.33 -9.33 -1.05
C LYS A 169 35.42 -8.27 -1.01
N ALA A 170 35.08 -7.03 -1.32
CA ALA A 170 36.03 -5.92 -1.25
C ALA A 170 36.54 -5.68 0.18
N GLY A 171 35.68 -5.78 1.20
CA GLY A 171 36.06 -5.66 2.60
C GLY A 171 36.95 -6.81 3.09
N MET A 172 36.71 -8.04 2.64
CA MET A 172 37.61 -9.16 2.89
C MET A 172 39.00 -8.93 2.28
N GLU A 173 39.08 -8.36 1.07
CA GLU A 173 40.34 -8.10 0.37
C GLU A 173 41.10 -6.87 0.88
N ARG A 174 40.40 -5.82 1.32
CA ARG A 174 40.98 -4.49 1.59
C ARG A 174 40.91 -4.06 3.05
N GLU A 175 39.96 -4.57 3.81
CA GLU A 175 39.67 -4.20 5.20
C GLU A 175 39.91 -5.36 6.17
N TYR A 176 40.48 -6.47 5.69
CA TYR A 176 40.82 -7.67 6.46
C TYR A 176 39.65 -8.25 7.28
N ILE A 177 38.43 -8.22 6.73
CA ILE A 177 37.30 -8.93 7.32
C ILE A 177 37.60 -10.43 7.32
N GLU A 178 37.47 -11.07 8.48
CA GLU A 178 37.71 -12.50 8.60
C GLU A 178 36.61 -13.31 7.88
N GLY A 179 37.03 -14.42 7.25
CA GLY A 179 36.11 -15.31 6.53
C GLY A 179 34.89 -15.79 7.35
N PRO A 180 35.04 -16.14 8.65
CA PRO A 180 33.91 -16.49 9.52
C PRO A 180 32.88 -15.37 9.65
N ASP A 181 33.32 -14.12 9.83
CA ASP A 181 32.43 -12.96 9.97
C ASP A 181 31.65 -12.69 8.68
N ALA A 182 32.31 -12.81 7.53
CA ALA A 182 31.65 -12.73 6.23
C ALA A 182 30.63 -13.86 6.03
N ALA A 183 30.87 -15.06 6.57
CA ALA A 183 29.93 -16.17 6.50
C ALA A 183 28.69 -15.93 7.38
N ILE A 184 28.87 -15.35 8.57
CA ILE A 184 27.77 -14.94 9.46
C ILE A 184 26.89 -13.89 8.76
N ALA A 185 27.51 -12.83 8.24
CA ALA A 185 26.79 -11.77 7.53
C ALA A 185 25.99 -12.31 6.33
N ASN A 186 26.56 -13.24 5.55
CA ASN A 186 25.83 -13.88 4.46
C ASN A 186 24.62 -14.68 4.93
N LYS A 187 24.74 -15.40 6.05
CA LYS A 187 23.61 -16.16 6.61
C LYS A 187 22.48 -15.22 7.04
N GLU A 188 22.82 -14.14 7.74
CA GLU A 188 21.86 -13.10 8.14
C GLU A 188 21.17 -12.46 6.92
N ILE A 189 21.92 -12.17 5.85
CA ILE A 189 21.37 -11.67 4.59
C ILE A 189 20.32 -12.63 4.02
N GLU A 190 20.57 -13.94 4.00
CA GLU A 190 19.56 -14.92 3.52
C GLU A 190 18.31 -14.94 4.41
N GLU A 191 18.48 -14.86 5.74
CA GLU A 191 17.35 -14.82 6.68
C GLU A 191 16.47 -13.58 6.45
N ILE A 192 17.09 -12.41 6.25
CA ILE A 192 16.42 -11.16 5.90
C ILE A 192 15.66 -11.29 4.57
N ILE A 193 16.28 -11.87 3.54
CA ILE A 193 15.64 -12.09 2.23
C ILE A 193 14.41 -12.99 2.39
N ILE A 194 14.57 -14.12 3.06
CA ILE A 194 13.48 -15.09 3.29
C ILE A 194 12.31 -14.40 3.99
N HIS A 195 12.58 -13.58 5.00
CA HIS A 195 11.56 -12.82 5.73
C HIS A 195 10.78 -11.88 4.82
N TYR A 196 11.48 -10.95 4.15
CA TYR A 196 10.83 -9.92 3.34
C TYR A 196 10.15 -10.47 2.09
N VAL A 197 10.69 -11.53 1.48
CA VAL A 197 10.04 -12.20 0.34
C VAL A 197 8.76 -12.90 0.78
N LYS A 198 8.78 -13.62 1.91
CA LYS A 198 7.56 -14.27 2.45
C LYS A 198 6.50 -13.24 2.81
N LEU A 199 6.89 -12.18 3.51
CA LEU A 199 5.98 -11.09 3.90
C LEU A 199 5.41 -10.38 2.66
N GLY A 200 6.27 -10.01 1.70
CA GLY A 200 5.83 -9.41 0.44
C GLY A 200 4.87 -10.29 -0.34
N LYS A 201 5.09 -11.62 -0.36
CA LYS A 201 4.20 -12.58 -1.01
C LYS A 201 2.83 -12.67 -0.32
N LEU A 202 2.79 -12.67 1.01
CA LEU A 202 1.55 -12.65 1.78
C LEU A 202 0.73 -11.38 1.49
N ILE A 203 1.39 -10.23 1.41
CA ILE A 203 0.74 -8.94 1.17
C ILE A 203 0.23 -8.84 -0.26
N PHE A 204 1.05 -9.25 -1.23
CA PHE A 204 0.64 -9.41 -2.62
C PHE A 204 -0.63 -10.27 -2.72
N TRP A 205 -0.65 -11.45 -2.11
CA TRP A 205 -1.82 -12.32 -2.15
C TRP A 205 -3.02 -11.75 -1.39
N ALA A 206 -2.81 -11.01 -0.30
CA ALA A 206 -3.89 -10.34 0.40
C ALA A 206 -4.64 -9.39 -0.54
N LYS A 207 -3.90 -8.58 -1.30
CA LYS A 207 -4.47 -7.67 -2.31
C LYS A 207 -5.04 -8.41 -3.50
N GLN A 208 -4.32 -9.39 -4.04
CA GLN A 208 -4.77 -10.17 -5.21
C GLN A 208 -6.07 -10.95 -4.91
N LYS A 209 -6.20 -11.51 -3.70
CA LYS A 209 -7.42 -12.18 -3.23
C LYS A 209 -8.59 -11.21 -3.09
N ASP A 210 -8.34 -9.97 -2.67
CA ASP A 210 -9.36 -8.93 -2.59
C ASP A 210 -9.92 -8.57 -3.98
N VAL A 211 -9.03 -8.42 -4.98
CA VAL A 211 -9.38 -8.13 -6.37
C VAL A 211 -10.14 -9.28 -7.04
N LEU A 212 -9.58 -10.49 -7.00
CA LEU A 212 -10.10 -11.67 -7.72
C LEU A 212 -11.23 -12.40 -6.98
N ARG A 213 -11.34 -12.22 -5.65
CA ARG A 213 -12.31 -12.91 -4.78
C ARG A 213 -12.33 -14.43 -5.04
N HIS A 214 -13.44 -14.97 -5.54
CA HIS A 214 -13.60 -16.41 -5.82
C HIS A 214 -12.72 -16.93 -6.96
N GLN A 215 -12.15 -16.05 -7.78
CA GLN A 215 -11.25 -16.43 -8.87
C GLN A 215 -9.80 -16.63 -8.39
N PHE A 216 -9.47 -16.19 -7.17
CA PHE A 216 -8.15 -16.41 -6.58
C PHE A 216 -7.94 -17.89 -6.25
N LYS A 217 -6.91 -18.49 -6.84
CA LYS A 217 -6.53 -19.89 -6.59
C LYS A 217 -5.01 -20.02 -6.52
N LEU A 218 -4.55 -20.82 -5.58
CA LEU A 218 -3.15 -21.25 -5.46
C LEU A 218 -3.08 -22.73 -5.76
N THR A 219 -2.04 -23.13 -6.50
CA THR A 219 -1.86 -24.52 -6.96
C THR A 219 -0.68 -25.23 -6.28
N ASN A 220 0.29 -24.48 -5.77
CA ASN A 220 1.46 -25.02 -5.08
C ASN A 220 1.14 -25.25 -3.58
N GLU A 221 1.53 -26.42 -3.05
CA GLU A 221 1.26 -26.81 -1.66
C GLU A 221 1.89 -25.89 -0.61
N ASP A 222 3.16 -25.50 -0.80
CA ASP A 222 3.86 -24.57 0.11
C ASP A 222 3.17 -23.20 0.12
N ASP A 223 2.69 -22.76 -1.04
CA ASP A 223 1.96 -21.51 -1.19
C ASP A 223 0.58 -21.58 -0.54
N ILE A 224 -0.11 -22.71 -0.64
CA ILE A 224 -1.37 -22.95 0.05
C ILE A 224 -1.16 -22.87 1.56
N ILE A 225 -0.11 -23.49 2.09
CA ILE A 225 0.20 -23.45 3.53
C ILE A 225 0.49 -22.02 3.97
N LEU A 226 1.33 -21.30 3.23
CA LEU A 226 1.69 -19.92 3.55
C LEU A 226 0.47 -19.00 3.48
N SER A 227 -0.41 -19.17 2.48
CA SER A 227 -1.60 -18.34 2.27
C SER A 227 -2.60 -18.35 3.44
N ARG A 228 -2.56 -19.37 4.31
CA ARG A 228 -3.37 -19.41 5.54
C ARG A 228 -3.06 -18.23 6.46
N LYS A 229 -1.87 -17.64 6.35
CA LYS A 229 -1.44 -16.46 7.11
C LYS A 229 -1.88 -15.13 6.49
N ILE A 230 -2.53 -15.10 5.31
CA ILE A 230 -2.98 -13.84 4.68
C ILE A 230 -3.81 -12.97 5.63
N GLY A 231 -4.63 -13.59 6.48
CA GLY A 231 -5.47 -12.86 7.45
C GLY A 231 -4.68 -11.97 8.40
N THR A 232 -3.41 -12.29 8.68
CA THR A 232 -2.58 -11.50 9.61
C THR A 232 -2.08 -10.19 9.00
N VAL A 233 -2.01 -10.09 7.68
CA VAL A 233 -1.49 -8.90 6.96
C VAL A 233 -2.55 -8.16 6.15
N LYS A 234 -3.77 -8.69 6.08
CA LYS A 234 -4.83 -8.14 5.23
C LYS A 234 -5.13 -6.67 5.52
N HIS A 235 -5.19 -6.30 6.80
CA HIS A 235 -5.49 -4.95 7.28
C HIS A 235 -4.45 -3.89 6.86
N ILE A 236 -3.29 -4.31 6.34
CA ILE A 236 -2.24 -3.41 5.89
C ILE A 236 -2.54 -2.85 4.48
N VAL A 237 -3.23 -3.64 3.63
CA VAL A 237 -3.39 -3.33 2.19
C VAL A 237 -4.84 -3.38 1.66
N VAL A 238 -5.78 -3.83 2.49
CA VAL A 238 -7.21 -3.91 2.19
C VAL A 238 -8.01 -3.11 3.20
#